data_AF-A0A0K1ESX8-F1
#
_entry.id   AF-A0A0K1ESX8-F1
#
_cell.length_a   1.000
_cell.length_b   1.000
_cell.length_c   1.000
_cell.angle_alpha   90.00
_cell.angle_beta   90.00
_cell.angle_gamma   90.00
#
_symmetry.space_group_name_H-M   'P 1'
#
loop_
_entity.id
_entity.type
_entity.pdbx_description
1 polymer ?
#
loop_
_entity_poly.entity_id
_entity_poly.type
_entity_poly.pdbx_seq_one_letter_code
_entity_poly.pdbx_strand_id
1 'polypeptide(L)'
;MSHASAHLDDLGANRFRLWLRSPWGAPDVEFAYKVDQAFAQAHVPYFPIAAHAWHTGLEVAVPEPFAAQASAIQHRFEEDLPRPHTSSPGRGFRRDLLPQRLSKSHADHPWVFCHYQEKLPDGRQYQALLFRDQKRTTFGRREWVLPATGGRIGEPAMRKLAWRIVMDPELRNELLSDDPSLHDFWP
;
A
#
# COMPACT_ATOMS: atom_id res chain seq x y z
N MET A 1 7.99 -22.22 -17.92
CA MET A 1 7.13 -22.94 -16.96
C MET A 1 7.54 -22.48 -15.56
N SER A 2 6.58 -21.96 -14.81
CA SER A 2 6.77 -21.19 -13.57
C SER A 2 7.13 -22.10 -12.39
N HIS A 3 8.28 -21.86 -11.76
CA HIS A 3 8.74 -22.53 -10.55
C HIS A 3 7.96 -22.11 -9.27
N ALA A 4 6.99 -21.20 -9.37
CA ALA A 4 6.26 -20.69 -8.20
C ALA A 4 5.03 -21.54 -7.80
N SER A 5 4.58 -22.47 -8.65
CA SER A 5 3.34 -23.23 -8.37
C SER A 5 3.54 -24.47 -7.49
N ALA A 6 4.76 -25.00 -7.41
CA ALA A 6 5.04 -26.27 -6.72
C ALA A 6 5.17 -26.14 -5.18
N HIS A 7 5.25 -24.93 -4.64
CA HIS A 7 5.35 -24.71 -3.19
C HIS A 7 4.00 -24.61 -2.47
N LEU A 8 2.90 -24.48 -3.21
CA LEU A 8 1.54 -24.33 -2.63
C LEU A 8 0.87 -25.68 -2.32
N ASP A 9 1.18 -26.73 -3.07
CA ASP A 9 0.53 -28.04 -2.91
C ASP A 9 1.01 -28.81 -1.67
N ASP A 10 2.25 -28.59 -1.24
CA ASP A 10 2.85 -29.29 -0.08
C ASP A 10 2.47 -28.66 1.28
N LEU A 11 1.76 -27.53 1.26
CA LEU A 11 1.29 -26.81 2.46
C LEU A 11 -0.18 -27.12 2.81
N GLY A 12 -0.78 -28.11 2.14
CA GLY A 12 -2.22 -28.23 1.92
C GLY A 12 -3.09 -28.89 2.99
N ALA A 13 -2.56 -29.48 4.07
CA ALA A 13 -3.40 -30.25 5.01
C ALA A 13 -3.86 -29.49 6.27
N ASN A 14 -3.03 -28.59 6.83
CA ASN A 14 -3.30 -28.01 8.17
C ASN A 14 -3.44 -26.47 8.13
N ARG A 15 -4.21 -25.95 7.17
CA ARG A 15 -4.46 -24.51 7.05
C ARG A 15 -5.95 -24.22 7.00
N PHE A 16 -6.37 -23.35 7.90
CA PHE A 16 -7.70 -22.77 7.91
C PHE A 16 -7.75 -21.65 6.88
N ARG A 17 -8.74 -21.70 5.97
CA ARG A 17 -8.91 -20.68 4.93
C ARG A 17 -9.98 -19.69 5.36
N LEU A 18 -9.68 -18.41 5.21
CA LEU A 18 -10.64 -17.34 5.42
C LEU A 18 -10.82 -16.52 4.16
N TRP A 19 -12.07 -16.09 3.98
CA TRP A 19 -12.43 -15.10 2.98
C TRP A 19 -12.79 -13.79 3.69
N LEU A 20 -11.90 -12.79 3.58
CA LEU A 20 -12.13 -11.47 4.14
C LEU A 20 -12.85 -10.62 3.11
N ARG A 21 -14.11 -10.27 3.37
CA ARG A 21 -14.89 -9.44 2.45
C ARG A 21 -14.47 -7.98 2.58
N SER A 22 -14.13 -7.38 1.45
CA SER A 22 -14.05 -5.93 1.32
C SER A 22 -15.46 -5.35 1.31
N PRO A 23 -15.79 -4.44 2.24
CA PRO A 23 -17.05 -3.70 2.20
C PRO A 23 -17.09 -2.70 1.04
N TRP A 24 -16.00 -2.53 0.30
CA TRP A 24 -15.82 -1.53 -0.76
C TRP A 24 -15.92 -2.12 -2.18
N GLY A 25 -16.22 -3.41 -2.31
CA GLY A 25 -16.23 -4.11 -3.60
C GLY A 25 -14.92 -4.85 -3.83
N ALA A 26 -14.32 -4.76 -5.03
CA ALA A 26 -13.05 -5.43 -5.30
C ALA A 26 -11.98 -5.00 -4.27
N PRO A 27 -11.13 -5.92 -3.76
CA PRO A 27 -10.10 -5.59 -2.81
C PRO A 27 -9.14 -4.58 -3.45
N ASP A 28 -9.00 -3.41 -2.85
CA ASP A 28 -7.98 -2.44 -3.21
C ASP A 28 -6.77 -2.57 -2.28
N VAL A 29 -5.77 -1.73 -2.52
CA VAL A 29 -4.52 -1.73 -1.75
C VAL A 29 -4.79 -1.38 -0.28
N GLU A 30 -5.77 -0.52 -0.01
CA GLU A 30 -6.13 -0.12 1.36
C GLU A 30 -6.76 -1.30 2.12
N PHE A 31 -7.62 -2.08 1.46
CA PHE A 31 -8.21 -3.29 2.04
C PHE A 31 -7.15 -4.32 2.40
N ALA A 32 -6.26 -4.63 1.45
CA ALA A 32 -5.17 -5.57 1.70
C ALA A 32 -4.28 -5.08 2.86
N TYR A 33 -3.96 -3.79 2.89
CA TYR A 33 -3.14 -3.21 3.95
C TYR A 33 -3.79 -3.31 5.35
N LYS A 34 -5.10 -3.01 5.45
CA LYS A 34 -5.83 -3.14 6.72
C LYS A 34 -5.85 -4.58 7.19
N VAL A 35 -6.07 -5.54 6.28
CA VAL A 35 -5.97 -6.97 6.62
C VAL A 35 -4.59 -7.29 7.19
N ASP A 36 -3.52 -6.86 6.52
CA ASP A 36 -2.15 -7.09 6.97
C ASP A 36 -1.91 -6.53 8.39
N GLN A 37 -2.33 -5.29 8.64
CA GLN A 37 -2.21 -4.67 9.96
C GLN A 37 -2.93 -5.48 11.05
N ALA A 38 -4.15 -5.95 10.78
CA ALA A 38 -4.94 -6.68 11.77
C ALA A 38 -4.32 -8.04 12.13
N PHE A 39 -3.82 -8.77 11.13
CA PHE A 39 -3.10 -10.02 11.35
C PHE A 39 -1.78 -9.80 12.09
N ALA A 40 -1.04 -8.73 11.74
CA ALA A 40 0.21 -8.38 12.40
C ALA A 40 -0.01 -7.99 13.87
N GLN A 41 -1.01 -7.15 14.18
CA GLN A 41 -1.34 -6.76 15.56
C GLN A 41 -1.75 -7.95 16.42
N ALA A 42 -2.47 -8.91 15.84
CA ALA A 42 -2.85 -10.14 16.51
C ALA A 42 -1.73 -11.19 16.59
N HIS A 43 -0.56 -10.92 16.00
CA HIS A 43 0.56 -11.85 15.87
C HIS A 43 0.14 -13.18 15.19
N VAL A 44 -0.77 -13.10 14.22
CA VAL A 44 -1.28 -14.25 13.46
C VAL A 44 -0.55 -14.33 12.11
N PRO A 45 0.24 -15.38 11.85
CA PRO A 45 0.81 -15.59 10.53
C PRO A 45 -0.29 -15.97 9.53
N TYR A 46 -0.25 -15.37 8.34
CA TYR A 46 -1.15 -15.74 7.25
C TYR A 46 -0.40 -15.73 5.91
N PHE A 47 -1.01 -16.37 4.91
CA PHE A 47 -0.49 -16.46 3.55
C PHE A 47 -1.59 -15.99 2.59
N PRO A 48 -1.39 -14.89 1.84
CA PRO A 48 -2.36 -14.49 0.83
C PRO A 48 -2.41 -15.55 -0.27
N ILE A 49 -3.61 -16.06 -0.56
CA ILE A 49 -3.81 -17.07 -1.61
C ILE A 49 -4.15 -16.37 -2.93
N ALA A 50 -5.15 -15.49 -2.90
CA ALA A 50 -5.56 -14.74 -4.08
C ALA A 50 -6.29 -13.45 -3.71
N ALA A 51 -5.91 -12.37 -4.39
CA ALA A 51 -6.72 -11.17 -4.54
C ALA A 51 -7.34 -11.22 -5.94
N HIS A 52 -8.58 -11.71 -6.04
CA HIS A 52 -9.23 -11.80 -7.34
C HIS A 52 -9.87 -10.45 -7.70
N ALA A 53 -9.48 -9.88 -8.84
CA ALA A 53 -10.01 -8.60 -9.34
C ALA A 53 -11.55 -8.56 -9.53
N TRP A 54 -12.21 -9.73 -9.52
CA TRP A 54 -13.66 -9.89 -9.67
C TRP A 54 -14.38 -10.25 -8.37
N HIS A 55 -13.66 -10.57 -7.30
CA HIS A 55 -14.25 -10.95 -6.02
C HIS A 55 -14.05 -9.82 -5.02
N THR A 56 -15.06 -9.60 -4.17
CA THR A 56 -15.07 -8.46 -3.24
C THR A 56 -14.31 -8.77 -1.95
N GLY A 57 -13.10 -9.30 -2.04
CA GLY A 57 -12.37 -9.74 -0.85
C GLY A 57 -11.02 -10.40 -1.13
N LEU A 58 -10.35 -10.77 -0.05
CA LEU A 58 -9.04 -11.41 -0.03
C LEU A 58 -9.17 -12.81 0.58
N GLU A 59 -8.66 -13.82 -0.13
CA GLU A 59 -8.52 -15.16 0.43
C GLU A 59 -7.15 -15.30 1.10
N VAL A 60 -7.16 -15.73 2.36
CA VAL A 60 -5.95 -15.99 3.14
C VAL A 60 -5.97 -17.41 3.71
N ALA A 61 -4.79 -18.02 3.79
CA ALA A 61 -4.57 -19.25 4.54
C ALA A 61 -3.87 -18.94 5.85
N VAL A 62 -4.34 -19.54 6.93
CA VAL A 62 -3.82 -19.36 8.29
C VAL A 62 -3.48 -20.73 8.88
N PRO A 63 -2.36 -20.90 9.62
CA PRO A 63 -2.10 -22.14 10.32
C PRO A 63 -3.20 -22.45 11.35
N GLU A 64 -3.62 -23.71 11.42
CA GLU A 64 -4.76 -24.15 12.25
C GLU A 64 -4.73 -23.70 13.72
N PRO A 65 -3.57 -23.64 14.43
CA PRO A 65 -3.52 -23.14 15.81
C PRO A 65 -4.01 -21.68 15.98
N PHE A 66 -4.04 -20.91 14.90
CA PHE A 66 -4.47 -19.51 14.90
C PHE A 66 -5.88 -19.32 14.30
N ALA A 67 -6.59 -20.40 13.95
CA ALA A 67 -7.90 -20.32 13.28
C ALA A 67 -8.92 -19.49 14.07
N ALA A 68 -8.98 -19.66 15.39
CA ALA A 68 -9.89 -18.89 16.24
C ALA A 68 -9.58 -17.39 16.26
N GLN A 69 -8.29 -17.02 16.30
CA GLN A 69 -7.87 -15.62 16.26
C GLN A 69 -8.14 -15.00 14.88
N ALA A 70 -7.89 -15.74 13.81
CA ALA A 70 -8.18 -15.29 12.46
C ALA A 70 -9.69 -15.11 12.21
N SER A 71 -10.53 -16.00 12.73
CA SER A 71 -11.99 -15.82 12.71
C SER A 71 -12.44 -14.58 13.48
N ALA A 72 -11.82 -14.28 14.62
CA ALA A 72 -12.10 -13.04 15.35
C ALA A 72 -11.70 -11.79 14.56
N ILE A 73 -10.58 -11.84 13.81
CA ILE A 73 -10.18 -10.78 12.88
C ILE A 73 -11.24 -10.62 11.78
N GLN A 74 -11.69 -11.71 11.15
CA GLN A 74 -12.74 -11.64 10.12
C GLN A 74 -14.01 -10.99 10.66
N HIS A 75 -14.50 -11.43 11.82
CA HIS A 75 -15.72 -10.88 12.42
C HIS A 75 -15.58 -9.38 12.70
N ARG A 76 -14.43 -8.96 13.22
CA ARG A 76 -14.12 -7.53 13.42
C ARG A 76 -14.11 -6.76 12.10
N PHE A 77 -13.60 -7.33 11.01
CA PHE A 77 -13.68 -6.69 9.69
C PHE A 77 -15.13 -6.54 9.22
N GLU A 78 -15.99 -7.51 9.51
CA GLU A 78 -17.40 -7.46 9.11
C GLU A 78 -18.23 -6.47 9.95
N GLU A 79 -17.88 -6.28 11.24
CA GLU A 79 -18.61 -5.40 12.17
C GLU A 79 -18.05 -3.98 12.28
N ASP A 80 -16.73 -3.83 12.38
CA ASP A 80 -16.06 -2.58 12.77
C ASP A 80 -15.50 -1.77 11.60
N LEU A 81 -15.51 -2.31 10.36
CA LEU A 81 -15.06 -1.51 9.23
C LEU A 81 -16.04 -0.34 9.04
N PRO A 82 -15.56 0.92 9.15
CA PRO A 82 -16.41 2.07 8.90
C PRO A 82 -17.02 1.91 7.51
N ARG A 83 -18.36 2.01 7.44
CA ARG A 83 -19.05 2.17 6.15
C ARG A 83 -18.32 3.28 5.40
N PRO A 84 -18.00 3.08 4.11
CA PRO A 84 -17.15 4.00 3.39
C PRO A 84 -17.66 5.43 3.58
N HIS A 85 -16.75 6.35 3.94
CA HIS A 85 -16.96 7.73 3.57
C HIS A 85 -17.21 7.72 2.07
N THR A 86 -18.41 8.16 1.69
CA THR A 86 -19.01 8.07 0.36
C THR A 86 -18.10 8.67 -0.71
N SER A 87 -17.20 7.84 -1.26
CA SER A 87 -16.45 8.09 -2.48
C SER A 87 -15.93 6.73 -2.94
N SER A 88 -16.57 6.13 -3.94
CA SER A 88 -16.19 4.85 -4.52
C SER A 88 -14.68 4.74 -4.74
N PRO A 89 -14.03 3.59 -4.45
CA PRO A 89 -12.59 3.45 -4.58
C PRO A 89 -12.21 3.65 -6.06
N GLY A 90 -11.56 4.78 -6.33
CA GLY A 90 -10.87 4.96 -7.59
C GLY A 90 -9.76 3.91 -7.64
N ARG A 91 -9.59 3.25 -8.79
CA ARG A 91 -8.47 2.32 -9.03
C ARG A 91 -7.15 3.07 -8.90
N GLY A 92 -6.64 3.19 -7.68
CA GLY A 92 -5.34 3.75 -7.41
C GLY A 92 -4.24 2.72 -7.63
N PHE A 93 -3.01 3.17 -7.83
CA PHE A 93 -1.84 2.31 -7.76
C PHE A 93 -0.75 2.96 -6.93
N ARG A 94 0.10 2.09 -6.39
CA ARG A 94 1.29 2.45 -5.66
C ARG A 94 2.49 1.76 -6.30
N ARG A 95 3.58 2.48 -6.47
CA ARG A 95 4.81 1.94 -7.07
C ARG A 95 6.06 2.55 -6.45
N ASP A 96 7.02 1.70 -6.13
CA ASP A 96 8.34 2.15 -5.69
C ASP A 96 9.03 2.98 -6.77
N LEU A 97 9.67 4.06 -6.34
CA LEU A 97 10.31 5.01 -7.22
C LEU A 97 11.79 5.12 -6.87
N LEU A 98 12.65 4.99 -7.87
CA LEU A 98 14.07 5.29 -7.71
C LEU A 98 14.36 6.71 -8.19
N PRO A 99 15.16 7.50 -7.45
CA PRO A 99 15.64 8.79 -7.91
C PRO A 99 16.28 8.72 -9.31
N GLN A 100 16.29 9.85 -10.00
CA GLN A 100 17.10 9.99 -11.20
C GLN A 100 18.59 9.92 -10.82
N ARG A 101 19.41 9.28 -11.68
CA ARG A 101 20.87 9.10 -11.58
C ARG A 101 21.57 9.95 -10.50
N LEU A 102 21.83 9.35 -9.34
CA LEU A 102 22.59 9.97 -8.25
C LEU A 102 24.09 9.89 -8.50
N SER A 103 24.85 10.83 -7.95
CA SER A 103 26.31 10.71 -7.89
C SER A 103 26.70 9.61 -6.91
N LYS A 104 27.91 9.03 -7.06
CA LYS A 104 28.41 7.98 -6.15
C LYS A 104 28.34 8.38 -4.68
N SER A 105 28.64 9.64 -4.37
CA SER A 105 28.62 10.17 -3.00
C SER A 105 27.23 10.19 -2.36
N HIS A 106 26.15 10.06 -3.14
CA HIS A 106 24.76 10.07 -2.66
C HIS A 106 24.02 8.77 -2.98
N ALA A 107 24.70 7.74 -3.47
CA ALA A 107 24.08 6.47 -3.83
C ALA A 107 23.48 5.77 -2.60
N ASP A 108 24.13 5.90 -1.44
CA ASP A 108 23.74 5.24 -0.19
C ASP A 108 22.83 6.12 0.70
N HIS A 109 21.99 6.98 0.10
CA HIS A 109 21.08 7.81 0.87
C HIS A 109 20.02 6.96 1.61
N PRO A 110 19.50 7.40 2.77
CA PRO A 110 18.53 6.63 3.55
C PRO A 110 17.09 6.75 3.04
N TRP A 111 16.81 7.60 2.04
CA TRP A 111 15.44 7.90 1.61
C TRP A 111 14.86 6.82 0.68
N VAL A 112 13.60 6.45 0.93
CA VAL A 112 12.80 5.55 0.10
C VAL A 112 11.64 6.33 -0.49
N PHE A 113 11.33 6.15 -1.78
CA PHE A 113 10.34 6.93 -2.51
C PHE A 113 9.27 6.05 -3.13
N CYS A 114 8.06 6.59 -3.21
CA CYS A 114 6.91 5.91 -3.75
C CYS A 114 6.03 6.89 -4.53
N HIS A 115 5.56 6.48 -5.71
CA HIS A 115 4.52 7.15 -6.47
C HIS A 115 3.17 6.53 -6.13
N TYR A 116 2.25 7.36 -5.65
CA TYR A 116 0.83 7.02 -5.48
C TYR A 116 -0.01 7.79 -6.50
N GLN A 117 -1.02 7.15 -7.06
CA GLN A 117 -1.98 7.78 -7.96
C GLN A 117 -3.36 7.19 -7.73
N GLU A 118 -4.39 8.03 -7.81
CA GLU A 118 -5.79 7.65 -7.69
C GLU A 118 -6.68 8.52 -8.58
N LYS A 119 -7.81 7.97 -9.05
CA LYS A 119 -8.85 8.75 -9.73
C LYS A 119 -9.95 9.11 -8.74
N LEU A 120 -10.18 10.40 -8.52
CA LEU A 120 -11.20 10.91 -7.61
C LEU A 120 -12.62 10.73 -8.18
N PRO A 121 -13.68 10.74 -7.34
CA PRO A 121 -15.07 10.56 -7.79
C PRO A 121 -15.54 11.56 -8.84
N ASP A 122 -15.03 12.79 -8.80
CA ASP A 122 -15.34 13.84 -9.78
C ASP A 122 -14.53 13.72 -11.08
N GLY A 123 -13.77 12.64 -11.25
CA GLY A 123 -12.97 12.34 -12.42
C GLY A 123 -11.59 12.98 -12.43
N ARG A 124 -11.25 13.85 -11.46
CA ARG A 124 -9.88 14.38 -11.29
C ARG A 124 -8.89 13.26 -10.95
N GLN A 125 -7.60 13.53 -11.14
CA GLN A 125 -6.54 12.61 -10.73
C GLN A 125 -5.79 13.15 -9.54
N TYR A 126 -5.73 12.39 -8.46
CA TYR A 126 -4.81 12.63 -7.36
C TYR A 126 -3.50 11.89 -7.63
N GLN A 127 -2.37 12.55 -7.42
CA GLN A 127 -1.05 11.96 -7.48
C GLN A 127 -0.22 12.45 -6.30
N ALA A 128 0.61 11.57 -5.75
CA ALA A 128 1.54 11.95 -4.71
C ALA A 128 2.90 11.28 -4.92
N LEU A 129 3.96 12.04 -4.60
CA LEU A 129 5.27 11.50 -4.32
C LEU A 129 5.39 11.42 -2.80
N LEU A 130 5.42 10.21 -2.29
CA LEU A 130 5.65 9.93 -0.88
C LEU A 130 7.13 9.58 -0.68
N PHE A 131 7.69 9.95 0.46
CA PHE A 131 9.01 9.49 0.85
C PHE A 131 9.14 9.31 2.36
N ARG A 132 10.08 8.46 2.75
CA ARG A 132 10.44 8.23 4.15
C ARG A 132 11.90 7.89 4.27
N ASP A 133 12.45 7.99 5.47
CA ASP A 133 13.75 7.39 5.77
C ASP A 133 13.63 5.86 5.91
N GLN A 134 14.77 5.17 5.77
CA GLN A 134 14.84 3.71 5.92
C GLN A 134 14.34 3.23 7.29
N LYS A 135 14.57 4.02 8.33
CA LYS A 135 14.16 3.71 9.71
C LYS A 135 12.68 3.98 10.00
N ARG A 136 11.94 4.59 9.06
CA ARG A 136 10.51 4.94 9.22
C ARG A 136 10.26 5.89 10.39
N THR A 137 11.19 6.80 10.64
CA THR A 137 11.10 7.84 11.67
C THR A 137 10.75 9.20 11.10
N THR A 138 10.89 9.39 9.79
CA THR A 138 10.63 10.65 9.12
C THR A 138 9.90 10.40 7.81
N PHE A 139 8.83 11.15 7.58
CA PHE A 139 7.96 11.02 6.42
C PHE A 139 7.80 12.37 5.74
N GLY A 140 7.61 12.33 4.43
CA GLY A 140 7.28 13.51 3.66
C GLY A 140 6.45 13.17 2.45
N ARG A 141 5.80 14.19 1.89
CA ARG A 141 4.94 14.05 0.73
C ARG A 141 4.93 15.30 -0.13
N ARG A 142 4.66 15.10 -1.41
CA ARG A 142 4.22 16.16 -2.32
C ARG A 142 3.03 15.66 -3.11
N GLU A 143 1.96 16.45 -3.13
CA GLU A 143 0.68 16.05 -3.71
C GLU A 143 0.30 16.96 -4.88
N TRP A 144 -0.49 16.39 -5.80
CA TRP A 144 -1.08 17.10 -6.93
C TRP A 144 -2.51 16.60 -7.14
N VAL A 145 -3.44 17.54 -7.32
CA VAL A 145 -4.77 17.26 -7.83
C VAL A 145 -4.86 17.83 -9.24
N LEU A 146 -5.01 16.94 -10.21
CA LEU A 146 -4.95 17.24 -11.64
C LEU A 146 -6.36 17.22 -12.24
N PRO A 147 -6.63 18.06 -13.26
CA PRO A 147 -7.93 18.10 -13.92
C PRO A 147 -8.33 16.78 -14.56
N ALA A 148 -9.63 16.53 -14.65
CA ALA A 148 -10.20 15.35 -15.32
C ALA A 148 -9.87 15.29 -16.83
N THR A 149 -9.63 16.44 -17.45
CA THR A 149 -9.39 16.62 -18.90
C THR A 149 -8.00 16.17 -19.36
N GLY A 150 -7.18 15.63 -18.46
CA GLY A 150 -5.84 15.15 -18.78
C GLY A 150 -4.79 15.97 -18.06
N GLY A 151 -3.97 15.27 -17.29
CA GLY A 151 -2.84 15.79 -16.55
C GLY A 151 -2.24 14.64 -15.78
N ARG A 152 -0.94 14.41 -15.93
CA ARG A 152 -0.20 13.45 -15.12
C ARG A 152 1.17 14.00 -14.83
N ILE A 153 1.63 13.86 -13.59
CA ILE A 153 3.05 14.04 -13.31
C ILE A 153 3.72 12.76 -13.79
N GLY A 154 4.42 12.85 -14.91
CA GLY A 154 5.10 11.70 -15.50
C GLY A 154 6.18 11.16 -14.56
N GLU A 155 6.42 9.85 -14.60
CA GLU A 155 7.47 9.19 -13.83
C GLU A 155 8.83 9.91 -13.91
N PRO A 156 9.31 10.41 -15.08
CA PRO A 156 10.57 11.17 -15.14
C PRO A 156 10.59 12.42 -14.25
N ALA A 157 9.48 13.16 -14.16
CA ALA A 157 9.38 14.34 -13.31
C ALA A 157 9.39 13.97 -11.83
N MET A 158 8.72 12.87 -11.45
CA MET A 158 8.75 12.36 -10.09
C MET A 158 10.15 11.88 -9.69
N ARG A 159 10.84 11.14 -10.57
CA ARG A 159 12.22 10.68 -10.32
C ARG A 159 13.19 11.85 -10.16
N LYS A 160 12.98 12.94 -10.93
CA LYS A 160 13.74 14.18 -10.78
C LYS A 160 13.47 14.86 -9.44
N LEU A 161 12.22 14.89 -8.98
CA LEU A 161 11.89 15.43 -7.65
C LEU A 161 12.48 14.59 -6.52
N ALA A 162 12.38 13.26 -6.60
CA ALA A 162 13.02 12.35 -5.66
C ALA A 162 14.54 12.58 -5.59
N TRP A 163 15.19 12.76 -6.75
CA TRP A 163 16.60 13.17 -6.80
C TRP A 163 16.86 14.49 -6.08
N ARG A 164 16.03 15.53 -6.30
CA ARG A 164 16.17 16.81 -5.58
C ARG A 164 16.03 16.63 -4.07
N ILE A 165 15.07 15.85 -3.60
CA ILE A 165 14.87 15.58 -2.16
C ILE A 165 16.12 14.96 -1.52
N VAL A 166 16.86 14.12 -2.26
CA VAL A 166 18.14 13.58 -1.78
C VAL A 166 19.21 14.68 -1.71
N MET A 167 19.34 15.46 -2.78
CA MET A 167 20.44 16.41 -2.97
C MET A 167 20.27 17.75 -2.23
N ASP A 168 19.04 18.11 -1.87
CA ASP A 168 18.65 19.41 -1.34
C ASP A 168 17.95 19.23 0.01
N PRO A 169 18.70 19.31 1.13
CA PRO A 169 18.15 19.16 2.47
C PRO A 169 17.08 20.19 2.83
N GLU A 170 17.19 21.42 2.32
CA GLU A 170 16.23 22.50 2.61
C GLU A 170 14.87 22.15 1.98
N LEU A 171 14.87 21.82 0.68
CA LEU A 171 13.67 21.33 0.00
C LEU A 171 13.09 20.10 0.69
N ARG A 172 13.94 19.16 1.11
CA ARG A 172 13.47 17.96 1.80
C ARG A 172 12.73 18.30 3.09
N ASN A 173 13.30 19.20 3.89
CA ASN A 173 12.71 19.61 5.16
C ASN A 173 11.36 20.31 4.97
N GLU A 174 11.19 21.10 3.91
CA GLU A 174 9.90 21.72 3.55
C GLU A 174 8.80 20.70 3.19
N LEU A 175 9.19 19.51 2.74
CA LEU A 175 8.27 18.46 2.32
C LEU A 175 8.03 17.40 3.40
N LEU A 176 8.67 17.53 4.57
CA LEU A 176 8.39 16.67 5.71
C LEU A 176 6.97 16.93 6.23
N SER A 177 6.35 15.89 6.76
CA SER A 177 4.97 15.92 7.20
C SER A 177 4.82 15.10 8.47
N ASP A 178 4.19 15.69 9.48
CA ASP A 178 3.85 15.05 10.76
C ASP A 178 2.50 14.31 10.69
N ASP A 179 1.88 14.26 9.52
CA ASP A 179 0.61 13.55 9.31
C ASP A 179 0.77 12.04 9.63
N PRO A 180 0.12 11.53 10.69
CA PRO A 180 0.28 10.14 11.11
C PRO A 180 -0.24 9.15 10.07
N SER A 181 -1.19 9.55 9.21
CA SER A 181 -1.70 8.69 8.14
C SER A 181 -0.63 8.31 7.12
N LEU A 182 0.48 9.06 7.03
CA LEU A 182 1.60 8.68 6.18
C LEU A 182 2.24 7.36 6.59
N HIS A 183 2.16 6.98 7.87
CA HIS A 183 2.61 5.66 8.31
C HIS A 183 1.79 4.54 7.65
N ASP A 184 0.50 4.77 7.45
CA ASP A 184 -0.42 3.80 6.85
C ASP A 184 -0.14 3.59 5.34
N PHE A 185 0.42 4.60 4.66
CA PHE A 185 0.84 4.45 3.26
C PHE A 185 2.11 3.60 3.06
N TRP A 186 2.84 3.27 4.14
CA TRP A 186 4.13 2.56 4.12
C TRP A 186 4.13 1.29 5.01
N PRO A 187 3.66 0.11 4.51
CA PRO A 187 3.78 -1.21 5.16
C PRO A 187 5.24 -1.59 5.37
#